data_AF-N2AMJ0-F1
#
_entry.id   AF-N2AMJ0-F1
#
_cell.length_a   1.000
_cell.length_b   1.000
_cell.length_c   1.000
_cell.angle_alpha   90.00
_cell.angle_beta   90.00
_cell.angle_gamma   90.00
#
_symmetry.space_group_name_H-M   'P 1'
#
loop_
_entity.id
_entity.type
_entity.pdbx_description
1 polymer ?
#
loop_
_entity_poly.entity_id
_entity_poly.type
_entity_poly.pdbx_seq_one_letter_code
_entity_poly.pdbx_strand_id
1 'polypeptide(L)' 'MTLMEQIQANFLEMYTMDYQFGIYDKNGMKSLVAQGFLSPENYQKIVGEAYANTTTQAQ' A
#
# COMPACT_ATOMS: atom_id res chain seq x y z
N MET A 1 -4.25 16.56 -15.37
CA MET A 1 -3.96 16.03 -14.04
C MET A 1 -4.09 17.17 -13.05
N THR A 2 -4.93 17.03 -12.03
CA THR A 2 -5.08 18.01 -10.95
C THR A 2 -3.89 17.92 -9.97
N LEU A 3 -3.71 18.93 -9.13
CA LEU A 3 -2.70 18.90 -8.07
C LEU A 3 -2.92 17.69 -7.13
N MET A 4 -4.18 17.37 -6.81
CA MET A 4 -4.51 16.24 -5.96
C MET A 4 -4.11 14.90 -6.60
N GLU A 5 -4.36 14.75 -7.91
CA GLU A 5 -3.96 13.54 -8.66
C GLU A 5 -2.43 13.39 -8.70
N GLN A 6 -1.68 14.48 -8.87
CA GLN A 6 -0.20 14.44 -8.79
C GLN A 6 0.30 14.04 -7.41
N ILE A 7 -0.28 14.60 -6.35
CA ILE A 7 0.09 14.25 -4.98
C ILE A 7 -0.14 12.76 -4.72
N GLN A 8 -1.29 12.22 -5.15
CA GLN A 8 -1.58 10.78 -5.02
C GLN A 8 -0.62 9.91 -5.82
N ALA A 9 -0.25 10.33 -7.03
CA ALA A 9 0.74 9.61 -7.84
C ALA A 9 2.12 9.58 -7.16
N ASN A 10 2.57 10.70 -6.59
CA ASN A 10 3.85 10.78 -5.87
C ASN A 10 3.88 9.85 -4.65
N PHE A 11 2.79 9.80 -3.86
CA PHE A 11 2.71 8.89 -2.71
C PHE A 11 2.72 7.42 -3.15
N LEU A 12 2.01 7.09 -4.24
CA LEU A 12 2.04 5.74 -4.80
C LEU A 12 3.45 5.34 -5.26
N GLU A 13 4.16 6.23 -5.93
CA GLU A 13 5.54 6.00 -6.37
C GLU A 13 6.49 5.79 -5.19
N MET A 14 6.36 6.59 -4.13
CA MET A 14 7.13 6.45 -2.90
C MET A 14 6.93 5.05 -2.27
N TYR A 15 5.68 4.62 -2.07
CA TYR A 15 5.42 3.30 -1.50
C TYR A 15 5.83 2.14 -2.43
N THR A 16 5.78 2.35 -3.75
CA THR A 16 6.29 1.38 -4.73
C THR A 16 7.80 1.21 -4.56
N MET A 17 8.51 2.33 -4.43
CA MET A 17 9.95 2.39 -4.25
C MET A 17 10.37 1.74 -2.93
N ASP A 18 9.71 2.06 -1.83
CA ASP A 18 9.98 1.48 -0.51
C ASP A 18 9.83 -0.05 -0.52
N TYR A 19 8.81 -0.57 -1.21
CA TYR A 19 8.62 -2.02 -1.37
C TYR A 19 9.73 -2.66 -2.23
N GLN A 20 10.09 -2.03 -3.36
CA GLN A 20 11.14 -2.54 -4.25
C GLN A 20 12.52 -2.55 -3.60
N PHE A 21 12.82 -1.58 -2.74
CA PHE A 21 14.07 -1.55 -1.97
C PHE A 21 14.03 -2.41 -0.69
N GLY A 22 12.90 -3.06 -0.41
CA GLY A 22 12.75 -3.92 0.77
C GLY A 22 12.62 -3.17 2.10
N ILE A 23 12.30 -1.88 2.08
CA ILE A 23 11.97 -1.09 3.29
C ILE A 23 10.67 -1.63 3.90
N TYR A 24 9.68 -1.92 3.05
CA TYR A 24 8.49 -2.67 3.44
C TYR A 24 8.49 -4.05 2.79
N ASP A 25 8.15 -5.07 3.58
CA ASP A 25 7.72 -6.35 3.06
C ASP A 25 6.19 -6.36 2.83
N LYS A 26 5.65 -7.48 2.38
CA LYS A 26 4.20 -7.63 2.14
C LYS A 26 3.34 -7.32 3.37
N ASN A 27 3.82 -7.62 4.58
CA ASN A 27 3.09 -7.39 5.83
C ASN A 27 3.17 -5.93 6.27
N GLY A 28 4.31 -5.28 6.06
CA GLY A 28 4.48 -3.83 6.19
C GLY A 28 3.50 -3.09 5.29
N MET A 29 3.42 -3.49 4.02
CA MET A 29 2.45 -2.93 3.06
C MET A 29 1.00 -3.15 3.51
N LYS A 30 0.65 -4.31 4.09
CA LYS A 30 -0.70 -4.54 4.66
C LYS A 30 -0.98 -3.62 5.85
N SER A 31 0.02 -3.36 6.69
CA SER A 31 -0.11 -2.46 7.83
C SER A 31 -0.39 -1.02 7.40
N LEU A 32 0.18 -0.56 6.29
CA LEU A 32 -0.13 0.75 5.71
C LEU A 32 -1.57 0.84 5.23
N VAL A 33 -2.12 -0.26 4.69
CA VAL A 33 -3.54 -0.33 4.32
C VAL A 33 -4.44 -0.28 5.54
N ALA A 34 -4.13 -1.07 6.57
CA ALA A 34 -4.91 -1.10 7.81
C ALA A 34 -4.94 0.26 8.53
N GLN A 35 -3.88 1.07 8.38
CA GLN A 35 -3.77 2.41 8.96
C GLN A 35 -4.39 3.52 8.08
N GLY A 36 -4.85 3.19 6.88
CA GLY A 36 -5.45 4.15 5.95
C GLY A 36 -4.45 5.00 5.16
N PHE A 37 -3.15 4.69 5.24
CA PHE A 37 -2.11 5.37 4.46
C PHE A 37 -2.04 4.88 3.00
N LEU A 38 -2.45 3.63 2.76
CA LEU A 38 -2.46 3.01 1.44
C LEU A 38 -3.85 2.43 1.16
N SER A 39 -4.37 2.60 -0.06
CA SER A 39 -5.62 1.94 -0.43
C SER A 39 -5.38 0.45 -0.76
N PRO A 40 -6.38 -0.44 -0.56
CA PRO A 40 -6.30 -1.84 -1.00
C PRO A 40 -5.99 -2.00 -2.50
N GLU A 41 -6.48 -1.07 -3.33
CA GLU A 41 -6.20 -1.04 -4.77
C GLU A 41 -4.72 -0.72 -5.05
N ASN A 42 -4.16 0.27 -4.35
CA ASN A 42 -2.75 0.63 -4.51
C ASN A 42 -1.82 -0.44 -3.92
N TYR A 43 -2.23 -1.14 -2.86
CA TYR A 43 -1.54 -2.33 -2.39
C TYR A 43 -1.41 -3.37 -3.50
N GLN A 44 -2.51 -3.68 -4.19
CA GLN A 44 -2.49 -4.66 -5.28
C GLN A 44 -1.58 -4.21 -6.44
N LYS A 45 -1.55 -2.91 -6.76
CA LYS A 45 -0.64 -2.37 -7.78
C LYS A 45 0.83 -2.53 -7.41
N ILE A 46 1.19 -2.36 -6.14
CA ILE A 46 2.59 -2.43 -5.68
C ILE A 46 3.04 -3.88 -5.46
N VAL A 47 2.24 -4.66 -4.73
CA VAL A 47 2.61 -6.01 -4.29
C VAL A 47 2.30 -7.06 -5.36
N GLY A 48 1.36 -6.78 -6.26
CA GLY A 48 0.89 -7.72 -7.28
C GLY A 48 -0.13 -8.74 -6.76
N GLU A 49 -0.49 -8.68 -5.48
CA GLU A 49 -1.46 -9.57 -4.84
C GLU A 49 -2.67 -8.78 -4.35
N ALA A 50 -3.85 -9.36 -4.43
CA ALA A 50 -5.04 -8.75 -3.86
C ALA A 50 -4.85 -8.55 -2.35
N TYR A 51 -5.27 -7.39 -1.85
CA TYR A 51 -5.30 -7.15 -0.41
C TYR A 51 -6.34 -8.08 0.24
N ALA A 52 -5.86 -9.16 0.86
CA ALA A 52 -6.67 -10.01 1.71
C ALA A 52 -6.49 -9.56 3.15
N ASN A 53 -7.57 -9.02 3.72
CA ASN A 53 -7.64 -8.73 5.15
C ASN A 53 -7.67 -10.09 5.88
N THR A 54 -6.51 -10.62 6.27
CA THR A 54 -6.45 -11.67 7.28
C THR A 54 -6.64 -11.02 8.64
N THR A 55 -7.82 -10.45 8.88
CA THR A 55 -8.28 -10.21 10.24
C THR A 55 -8.65 -11.57 10.82
N THR A 56 -7.66 -12.37 11.16
CA THR A 56 -7.79 -13.25 12.32
C THR A 56 -7.56 -12.37 13.53
N GLN A 57 -8.52 -11.48 13.82
CA GLN A 57 -8.79 -11.13 15.21
C GLN A 57 -9.38 -12.40 15.80
N ALA A 58 -8.52 -13.23 16.40
CA ALA A 58 -8.98 -14.15 17.42
C ALA A 58 -9.65 -13.26 18.49
N GLN A 59 -10.97 -13.41 18.61
CA GLN A 59 -11.67 -13.09 19.84
C GLN A 59 -11.13 -13.96 20.98
#